data_AF-A0A7S4QFE3-F1
#
_entry.id   AF-A0A7S4QFE3-F1
#
_cell.length_a   1.000
_cell.length_b   1.000
_cell.length_c   1.000
_cell.angle_alpha   90.00
_cell.angle_beta   90.00
_cell.angle_gamma   90.00
#
_symmetry.space_group_name_H-M   'P 1'
#
loop_
_entity.id
_entity.type
_entity.pdbx_description
1 polymer ?
#
loop_
_entity_poly.entity_id
_entity_poly.type
_entity_poly.pdbx_seq_one_letter_code
_entity_poly.pdbx_strand_id
1 'polypeptide(L)'
;MAKTDGQTDRNGCPPKPKRFLTAYNFFFMYERAAFLEAQLGRSTSDEKKSASAADTKPWTKQIKRKHVRSHGQIGFKELSQRIVSKWKGISREEKAIYERLAKDDLERYRKEMAEYQKNY
;
A
#
# COMPACT_ATOMS: atom_id res chain seq x y z
N MET A 1 8.03 -4.42 26.33
CA MET A 1 8.76 -5.55 25.70
C MET A 1 8.13 -5.82 24.33
N ALA A 2 8.91 -5.61 23.27
CA ALA A 2 8.45 -5.59 21.88
C ALA A 2 8.12 -6.99 21.36
N LYS A 3 6.94 -7.16 20.76
CA LYS A 3 6.52 -8.41 20.10
C LYS A 3 6.99 -8.35 18.64
N THR A 4 8.12 -9.01 18.35
CA THR A 4 8.67 -9.18 17.00
C THR A 4 8.20 -10.52 16.42
N ASP A 5 6.95 -10.58 15.93
CA ASP A 5 6.49 -11.72 15.13
C ASP A 5 7.02 -11.57 13.69
N GLY A 6 8.32 -11.78 13.52
CA GLY A 6 9.03 -11.73 12.24
C GLY A 6 9.26 -13.13 11.69
N GLN A 7 8.68 -13.43 10.53
CA GLN A 7 8.97 -14.62 9.73
C GLN A 7 10.47 -14.65 9.38
N THR A 8 11.28 -15.40 10.13
CA THR A 8 12.68 -15.70 9.82
C THR A 8 12.76 -16.71 8.69
N ASP A 9 13.82 -16.65 7.88
CA ASP A 9 14.11 -17.71 6.92
C ASP A 9 14.57 -19.01 7.63
N ARG A 10 14.77 -20.09 6.87
CA ARG A 10 15.25 -21.39 7.41
C ARG A 10 16.64 -21.29 8.07
N ASN A 11 17.36 -20.19 7.86
CA ASN A 11 18.71 -19.96 8.36
C ASN A 11 18.75 -19.01 9.56
N GLY A 12 17.58 -18.60 10.09
CA GLY A 12 17.49 -17.70 11.24
C GLY A 12 17.86 -16.24 10.92
N CYS A 13 18.06 -15.90 9.64
CA CYS A 13 18.30 -14.52 9.22
C CYS A 13 16.95 -13.79 9.14
N PRO A 14 16.82 -12.57 9.67
CA PRO A 14 15.60 -11.80 9.50
C PRO A 14 15.40 -11.49 8.01
N PRO A 15 14.14 -11.28 7.62
CA PRO A 15 13.83 -10.95 6.24
C PRO A 15 14.46 -9.60 5.88
N LYS A 16 15.05 -9.53 4.68
CA LYS A 16 15.60 -8.29 4.13
C LYS A 16 14.53 -7.18 4.15
N PRO A 17 14.90 -5.94 4.52
CA PRO A 17 14.00 -4.80 4.45
C PRO A 17 13.36 -4.66 3.06
N LYS A 18 12.09 -4.26 3.03
CA LYS A 18 11.34 -4.15 1.79
C LYS A 18 11.73 -2.90 1.03
N ARG A 19 11.85 -3.05 -0.29
CA ARG A 19 12.12 -1.92 -1.19
C ARG A 19 11.13 -0.78 -0.98
N PHE A 20 11.63 0.42 -1.14
CA PHE A 20 10.83 1.62 -1.05
C PHE A 20 9.79 1.70 -2.18
N LEU A 21 8.69 2.38 -1.93
CA LEU A 21 7.66 2.68 -2.92
C LEU A 21 8.00 3.97 -3.65
N THR A 22 7.84 3.93 -4.98
CA THR A 22 7.98 5.12 -5.83
C THR A 22 6.74 5.99 -5.76
N ALA A 23 6.84 7.24 -6.22
CA ALA A 23 5.71 8.17 -6.27
C ALA A 23 4.51 7.58 -7.04
N TYR A 24 4.78 6.88 -8.15
CA TYR A 24 3.77 6.18 -8.93
C TYR A 24 3.09 5.06 -8.13
N ASN A 25 3.83 4.30 -7.32
CA ASN A 25 3.25 3.23 -6.50
C ASN A 25 2.30 3.79 -5.44
N PHE A 26 2.66 4.92 -4.81
CA PHE A 26 1.75 5.62 -3.89
C PHE A 26 0.48 6.06 -4.61
N PHE A 27 0.64 6.76 -5.73
CA PHE A 27 -0.48 7.19 -6.55
C PHE A 27 -1.39 6.02 -6.94
N PHE A 28 -0.83 4.92 -7.43
CA PHE A 28 -1.57 3.74 -7.82
C PHE A 28 -2.35 3.13 -6.64
N MET A 29 -1.78 3.11 -5.45
CA MET A 29 -2.45 2.62 -4.24
C MET A 29 -3.63 3.51 -3.84
N TYR A 30 -3.45 4.84 -3.84
CA TYR A 30 -4.52 5.80 -3.51
C TYR A 30 -5.66 5.75 -4.53
N GLU A 31 -5.34 5.78 -5.82
CA GLU A 31 -6.35 5.72 -6.88
C GLU A 31 -7.11 4.41 -6.88
N ARG A 32 -6.40 3.29 -6.67
CA ARG A 32 -7.05 1.99 -6.53
C ARG A 32 -7.97 1.94 -5.31
N ALA A 33 -7.56 2.52 -4.18
CA ALA A 33 -8.38 2.55 -2.97
C ALA A 33 -9.66 3.39 -3.19
N ALA A 34 -9.51 4.60 -3.72
CA ALA A 34 -10.63 5.50 -4.03
C ALA A 34 -11.61 4.87 -5.02
N PHE A 35 -11.08 4.19 -6.05
CA PHE A 35 -11.91 3.50 -7.03
C PHE A 35 -12.71 2.34 -6.42
N LEU A 36 -12.08 1.56 -5.54
CA LEU A 36 -12.76 0.46 -4.85
C LEU A 36 -13.83 0.99 -3.89
N GLU A 37 -13.54 2.08 -3.17
CA GLU A 37 -14.49 2.73 -2.27
C GLU A 37 -15.71 3.29 -3.02
N ALA A 38 -15.49 3.98 -4.15
CA ALA A 38 -16.57 4.50 -5.00
C ALA A 38 -17.50 3.39 -5.55
N GLN A 39 -17.00 2.16 -5.68
CA GLN A 39 -17.79 1.03 -6.13
C GLN A 39 -18.55 0.34 -4.98
N LEU A 40 -17.96 0.28 -3.79
CA LEU A 40 -18.62 -0.20 -2.57
C LEU A 40 -19.71 0.76 -2.09
N GLY A 41 -19.54 2.07 -2.29
CA GLY A 41 -20.55 3.09 -2.00
C GLY A 41 -21.82 3.02 -2.89
N ARG A 42 -21.79 2.24 -3.98
CA ARG A 42 -22.93 2.03 -4.88
C ARG A 42 -23.79 0.80 -4.53
N SER A 43 -23.36 -0.03 -3.59
CA SER A 43 -23.97 -1.33 -3.26
C SER A 43 -24.52 -1.43 -1.83
N THR A 44 -24.88 -0.33 -1.18
CA THR A 44 -25.51 -0.37 0.16
C THR A 44 -26.92 0.26 0.20
N SER A 45 -27.80 -0.26 -0.64
CA SER A 45 -29.08 -0.80 -0.14
C SER A 45 -28.94 -2.31 -0.34
N ASP A 46 -28.23 -3.03 0.51
CA ASP A 46 -28.83 -3.63 1.69
C ASP A 46 -27.71 -4.23 2.58
N GLU A 47 -28.00 -4.30 3.87
CA GLU A 47 -27.33 -5.04 4.94
C GLU A 47 -25.93 -4.61 5.46
N LYS A 48 -26.00 -4.19 6.73
CA LYS A 48 -24.93 -3.93 7.70
C LYS A 48 -23.89 -5.04 7.82
N LYS A 49 -22.62 -4.64 7.97
CA LYS A 49 -21.81 -5.12 9.10
C LYS A 49 -20.84 -4.05 9.58
N SER A 50 -21.12 -3.59 10.80
CA SER A 50 -20.31 -2.68 11.60
C SER A 50 -18.88 -3.21 11.79
N ALA A 51 -17.91 -2.52 11.21
CA ALA A 51 -16.54 -2.55 11.70
C ALA A 51 -16.20 -1.14 12.19
N SER A 52 -15.98 -1.05 13.50
CA SER A 52 -15.71 0.13 14.32
C SER A 52 -14.64 1.06 13.73
N ALA A 53 -14.85 2.36 13.91
CA ALA A 53 -14.01 3.49 13.52
C ALA A 53 -12.65 3.60 14.26
N ALA A 54 -12.02 2.47 14.62
CA ALA A 54 -10.75 2.42 15.37
C ALA A 54 -9.58 1.81 14.57
N ASP A 55 -9.81 1.36 13.33
CA ASP A 55 -8.81 0.60 12.55
C ASP A 55 -8.23 1.39 11.37
N THR A 56 -7.87 2.66 11.54
CA THR A 56 -6.88 3.28 10.63
C THR A 56 -5.51 2.70 10.96
N LYS A 57 -5.31 1.44 10.56
CA LYS A 57 -4.10 0.67 10.87
C LYS A 57 -2.88 1.37 10.27
N PRO A 58 -1.84 1.66 11.08
CA PRO A 58 -0.60 2.23 10.57
C PRO A 58 0.01 1.26 9.55
N TRP A 59 0.40 1.81 8.41
CA TRP A 59 0.82 1.15 7.18
C TRP A 59 2.04 0.20 7.30
N THR A 60 2.60 0.04 8.51
CA THR A 60 3.81 -0.73 8.78
C THR A 60 3.59 -2.22 9.12
N LYS A 61 2.37 -2.70 9.37
CA LYS A 61 2.13 -4.13 9.67
C LYS A 61 1.67 -4.91 8.45
N GLN A 62 2.50 -5.88 8.03
CA GLN A 62 2.20 -6.85 6.97
C GLN A 62 0.96 -7.69 7.30
N ILE A 63 -0.22 -7.21 6.95
CA ILE A 63 -1.34 -8.10 6.68
C ILE A 63 -1.07 -8.65 5.27
N LYS A 64 -0.69 -9.93 5.16
CA LYS A 64 -0.87 -10.67 3.89
C LYS A 64 -2.33 -10.45 3.52
N ARG A 65 -2.60 -9.53 2.59
CA ARG A 65 -3.95 -9.24 2.16
C ARG A 65 -4.48 -10.58 1.66
N LYS A 66 -5.47 -11.17 2.34
CA LYS A 66 -6.30 -12.21 1.73
C LYS A 66 -6.62 -11.67 0.35
N HIS A 67 -6.46 -12.48 -0.69
CA HIS A 67 -6.87 -12.09 -2.03
C HIS A 67 -8.37 -11.78 -1.96
N VAL A 68 -8.69 -10.52 -1.66
CA VAL A 68 -10.03 -9.99 -1.79
C VAL A 68 -10.20 -10.02 -3.28
N ARG A 69 -10.96 -11.01 -3.77
CA ARG A 69 -11.52 -10.96 -5.13
C ARG A 69 -12.13 -9.57 -5.20
N SER A 70 -11.49 -8.66 -5.94
CA SER A 70 -12.11 -7.39 -6.27
C SER A 70 -13.44 -7.78 -6.89
N HIS A 71 -14.52 -7.53 -6.15
CA HIS A 71 -15.89 -7.90 -6.52
C HIS A 71 -16.06 -7.58 -8.00
N GLY A 72 -16.44 -8.59 -8.78
CA GLY A 72 -16.20 -8.73 -10.23
C GLY A 72 -16.86 -7.71 -11.14
N GLN A 73 -16.68 -6.42 -10.88
CA GLN A 73 -17.25 -5.33 -11.66
C GLN A 73 -16.24 -4.77 -12.66
N ILE A 74 -14.92 -4.78 -12.41
CA ILE A 74 -13.90 -4.24 -13.34
C ILE A 74 -12.60 -5.06 -13.27
N GLY A 75 -12.06 -5.46 -14.44
CA GLY A 75 -10.82 -6.23 -14.53
C GLY A 75 -9.57 -5.39 -14.20
N PHE A 76 -8.53 -6.02 -13.64
CA PHE A 76 -7.26 -5.34 -13.28
C PHE A 76 -6.65 -4.57 -14.46
N LYS A 77 -6.79 -5.08 -15.69
CA LYS A 77 -6.31 -4.43 -16.91
C LYS A 77 -6.97 -3.07 -17.12
N GLU A 78 -8.29 -2.99 -17.01
CA GLU A 78 -9.02 -1.74 -17.23
C GLU A 78 -8.73 -0.73 -16.10
N LEU A 79 -8.71 -1.19 -14.85
CA LEU A 79 -8.33 -0.36 -13.71
C LEU A 79 -6.92 0.22 -13.88
N SER A 80 -5.94 -0.63 -14.22
CA SER A 80 -4.56 -0.19 -14.38
C SER A 80 -4.39 0.77 -15.55
N GLN A 81 -5.07 0.55 -16.67
CA GLN A 81 -5.09 1.48 -17.80
C GLN A 81 -5.64 2.87 -17.39
N ARG A 82 -6.74 2.90 -16.65
CA ARG A 82 -7.35 4.17 -16.18
C ARG A 82 -6.40 4.93 -15.25
N ILE A 83 -5.77 4.25 -14.31
CA ILE A 83 -4.79 4.85 -13.39
C ILE A 83 -3.58 5.37 -14.17
N VAL A 84 -3.05 4.61 -15.13
CA VAL A 84 -1.92 5.05 -15.97
C VAL A 84 -2.28 6.31 -16.76
N SER A 85 -3.48 6.38 -17.35
CA SER A 85 -3.94 7.57 -18.06
C SER A 85 -4.04 8.78 -17.13
N LYS A 86 -4.55 8.60 -15.90
CA LYS A 86 -4.62 9.67 -14.91
C LYS A 86 -3.23 10.14 -14.45
N TRP A 87 -2.29 9.22 -14.24
CA TRP A 87 -0.91 9.56 -13.89
C TRP A 87 -0.22 10.39 -14.97
N LYS A 88 -0.48 10.09 -16.26
CA LYS A 88 0.10 10.85 -17.38
C LYS A 88 -0.43 12.28 -17.45
N GLY A 89 -1.66 12.53 -16.99
CA GLY A 89 -2.30 13.84 -16.98
C GLY A 89 -2.22 14.60 -15.66
N ILE A 90 -1.47 14.09 -14.67
CA ILE A 90 -1.41 14.70 -13.33
C ILE A 90 -0.63 16.02 -13.33
N SER A 91 -1.06 16.98 -12.52
CA SER A 91 -0.35 18.24 -12.33
C SER A 91 1.00 18.03 -11.62
N ARG A 92 1.94 18.97 -11.81
CA ARG A 92 3.24 18.94 -11.12
C ARG A 92 3.09 19.03 -9.60
N GLU A 93 2.08 19.74 -9.12
CA GLU A 93 1.80 19.95 -7.70
C GLU A 93 1.33 18.66 -7.03
N GLU A 94 0.34 17.99 -7.62
CA GLU A 94 -0.13 16.70 -7.11
C GLU A 94 0.98 15.64 -7.18
N LYS A 95 1.76 15.64 -8.27
CA LYS A 95 2.93 14.76 -8.39
C LYS A 95 3.94 15.00 -7.26
N ALA A 96 4.18 16.26 -6.88
CA ALA A 96 5.12 16.61 -5.82
C ALA A 96 4.71 16.05 -4.46
N ILE A 97 3.41 15.92 -4.18
CA ILE A 97 2.90 15.28 -2.96
C ILE A 97 3.37 13.81 -2.90
N TYR A 98 3.18 13.06 -3.98
CA TYR A 98 3.61 11.66 -4.06
C TYR A 98 5.13 11.51 -4.09
N GLU A 99 5.86 12.45 -4.69
CA GLU A 99 7.32 12.48 -4.65
C GLU A 99 7.85 12.71 -3.24
N ARG A 100 7.19 13.56 -2.43
CA ARG A 100 7.53 13.73 -1.02
C ARG A 100 7.33 12.44 -0.23
N LEU A 101 6.20 11.75 -0.42
CA LEU A 101 5.95 10.46 0.21
C LEU A 101 6.99 9.40 -0.18
N ALA A 102 7.37 9.37 -1.46
CA ALA A 102 8.41 8.46 -1.96
C ALA A 102 9.80 8.75 -1.38
N LYS A 103 10.13 10.02 -1.13
CA LYS A 103 11.39 10.40 -0.48
C LYS A 103 11.45 9.93 0.97
N ASP A 104 10.38 10.15 1.73
CA ASP A 104 10.30 9.68 3.12
C ASP A 104 10.41 8.15 3.20
N ASP A 105 9.72 7.44 2.31
CA ASP A 105 9.76 5.99 2.21
C ASP A 105 11.16 5.45 1.81
N LEU A 106 11.85 6.17 0.93
CA LEU A 106 13.24 5.88 0.58
C LEU A 106 14.19 6.08 1.78
N GLU A 107 13.99 7.12 2.57
CA GLU A 107 14.78 7.35 3.79
C GLU A 107 14.55 6.25 4.83
N ARG A 108 13.30 5.81 5.02
CA ARG A 108 12.98 4.63 5.85
C ARG A 108 13.76 3.40 5.35
N TYR A 109 13.66 3.08 4.06
CA TYR A 109 14.34 1.92 3.49
C TYR A 109 15.86 1.98 3.65
N ARG A 110 16.46 3.17 3.47
CA ARG A 110 17.91 3.37 3.67
C ARG A 110 18.32 3.09 5.11
N LYS A 111 17.54 3.56 6.09
CA LYS A 111 17.80 3.32 7.52
C LYS A 111 17.67 1.83 7.84
N GLU A 112 16.56 1.19 7.47
CA GLU A 112 16.34 -0.24 7.70
C GLU A 112 17.41 -1.11 7.02
N MET A 113 17.83 -0.76 5.80
CA MET A 113 18.90 -1.49 5.09
C MET A 113 20.27 -1.30 5.72
N ALA A 114 20.59 -0.11 6.24
CA ALA A 114 21.83 0.14 6.94
C ALA A 114 21.90 -0.67 8.25
N GLU A 115 20.79 -0.73 8.99
CA GLU A 115 20.66 -1.58 10.17
C GLU A 115 20.78 -3.06 9.82
N TYR A 116 20.14 -3.51 8.73
CA TYR A 116 20.25 -4.88 8.26
C TYR A 116 21.70 -5.26 7.91
N GLN A 117 22.40 -4.42 7.14
CA GLN A 117 23.81 -4.65 6.77
C GLN A 117 24.77 -4.59 7.96
N LYS A 118 24.44 -3.82 9.00
CA LYS A 118 25.26 -3.72 10.21
C LYS A 118 25.08 -4.95 11.10
N ASN A 119 23.88 -5.50 11.15
CA ASN A 119 23.50 -6.55 12.09
C ASN A 119 23.62 -7.97 11.51
N TYR A 120 23.73 -8.11 10.19
CA TYR A 120 23.76 -9.38 9.45
C TYR A 120 24.73 -9.32 8.27
#